data_AF-A0A950S1K9-F1
#
_entry.id   AF-A0A950S1K9-F1
#
_cell.length_a   1.000
_cell.length_b   1.000
_cell.length_c   1.000
_cell.angle_alpha   90.00
_cell.angle_beta   90.00
_cell.angle_gamma   90.00
#
_symmetry.space_group_name_H-M   'P 1'
#
loop_
_entity.id
_entity.type
_entity.pdbx_description
1 polymer ?
#
loop_
_entity_poly.entity_id
_entity_poly.type
_entity_poly.pdbx_seq_one_letter_code
_entity_poly.pdbx_strand_id
1 'polypeptide(L)'
;MLGPQPTRGQRCLCLLRHAPPQAVPGWRLCARALLPAEQLQPGLQHRRLTQHFDLHRSPQHTTRSIADALQHKGVTWGYFGEGYANGKVSPGCCGICDPFQYESSVMTDPARRTNIQHGAQDFDAEVADGSLPEISILKPGADDSHPGSSTVPAFEAFVSHVVDEVQNQPELWKSTAIFITMDEGGGYYDSGEVQPVSFFGDGTRIPMIVVSPFTRPDATDHTYADHVSIVKFIEANWNLAPLSDRSLDNLPNPQQRDGEYLPATAPQ
;
A
#
# COMPACT_ATOMS: atom_id res chain seq x y z
N MET A 1 -33.51 -20.85 -24.27
CA MET A 1 -32.07 -20.62 -24.46
C MET A 1 -31.69 -19.41 -23.64
N LEU A 2 -31.28 -19.62 -22.39
CA LEU A 2 -30.72 -18.58 -21.52
C LEU A 2 -29.24 -18.91 -21.41
N GLY A 3 -28.40 -18.04 -21.98
CA GLY A 3 -26.94 -18.18 -21.96
C GLY A 3 -26.38 -18.04 -20.54
N PRO A 4 -25.15 -18.54 -20.30
CA PRO A 4 -24.56 -18.58 -18.98
C PRO A 4 -24.28 -17.17 -18.44
N GLN A 5 -24.51 -17.01 -17.13
CA GLN A 5 -24.16 -15.85 -16.32
C GLN A 5 -22.65 -15.53 -16.45
N PRO A 6 -22.23 -14.25 -16.46
CA PRO A 6 -20.82 -13.91 -16.37
C PRO A 6 -20.30 -14.29 -14.99
N THR A 7 -19.27 -15.13 -14.96
CA THR A 7 -18.47 -15.41 -13.77
C THR A 7 -17.91 -14.10 -13.22
N ARG A 8 -18.17 -13.80 -11.93
CA ARG A 8 -17.53 -12.71 -11.19
C ARG A 8 -16.03 -12.94 -11.19
N GLY A 9 -15.30 -12.27 -12.07
CA GLY A 9 -13.84 -12.18 -11.97
C GLY A 9 -13.50 -11.34 -10.75
N GLN A 10 -12.86 -11.93 -9.75
CA GLN A 10 -12.32 -11.23 -8.60
C GLN A 10 -11.29 -10.22 -9.11
N ARG A 11 -11.59 -8.92 -9.00
CA ARG A 11 -10.66 -7.87 -9.40
C ARG A 11 -9.77 -7.57 -8.19
N CYS A 12 -8.68 -8.30 -7.98
CA CYS A 12 -7.85 -8.09 -6.80
C CYS A 12 -6.95 -6.85 -6.94
N LEU A 13 -6.99 -5.96 -5.95
CA LEU A 13 -6.05 -4.85 -5.80
C LEU A 13 -5.08 -5.17 -4.67
N CYS A 14 -3.78 -5.31 -4.97
CA CYS A 14 -2.73 -5.53 -3.99
C CYS A 14 -1.86 -4.27 -3.85
N LEU A 15 -1.91 -3.58 -2.71
CA LEU A 15 -1.10 -2.38 -2.44
C LEU A 15 0.20 -2.75 -1.70
N LEU A 16 1.39 -2.42 -2.25
CA LEU A 16 2.71 -2.76 -1.65
C LEU A 16 3.65 -1.54 -1.63
N ARG A 17 4.56 -1.37 -0.67
CA ARG A 17 5.24 -0.06 -0.42
C ARG A 17 6.72 0.12 -0.81
N HIS A 18 7.05 0.78 -1.94
CA HIS A 18 8.45 0.95 -2.48
C HIS A 18 9.03 2.39 -2.57
N ALA A 19 10.32 2.61 -2.25
CA ALA A 19 11.08 3.85 -2.52
C ALA A 19 12.43 3.54 -3.23
N PRO A 20 12.86 4.37 -4.20
CA PRO A 20 13.63 3.93 -5.36
C PRO A 20 15.16 4.27 -5.32
N PRO A 21 15.94 3.82 -6.34
CA PRO A 21 17.41 3.74 -6.31
C PRO A 21 18.14 4.91 -7.01
N GLN A 22 19.42 5.09 -6.70
CA GLN A 22 20.37 5.88 -7.49
C GLN A 22 21.57 5.01 -7.92
N ALA A 23 21.67 4.71 -9.22
CA ALA A 23 22.93 4.71 -9.98
C ALA A 23 22.69 4.51 -11.49
N VAL A 24 23.05 5.54 -12.28
CA VAL A 24 23.06 5.58 -13.76
C VAL A 24 24.42 5.04 -14.28
N PRO A 25 24.53 4.41 -15.47
CA PRO A 25 25.57 3.42 -15.76
C PRO A 25 26.86 4.01 -16.31
N GLY A 26 28.00 3.35 -16.04
CA GLY A 26 29.18 3.48 -16.90
C GLY A 26 30.57 3.34 -16.30
N TRP A 27 30.89 2.37 -15.41
CA TRP A 27 32.31 2.01 -15.15
C TRP A 27 32.45 0.50 -14.80
N ARG A 28 33.42 -0.18 -15.43
CA ARG A 28 33.94 -1.50 -15.03
C ARG A 28 35.27 -1.29 -14.30
N LEU A 29 35.50 -1.93 -13.15
CA LEU A 29 36.80 -2.48 -12.75
C LEU A 29 36.75 -3.29 -11.43
N CYS A 30 37.77 -4.14 -11.29
CA CYS A 30 37.90 -5.32 -10.45
C CYS A 30 38.47 -5.08 -9.03
N ALA A 31 38.30 -6.12 -8.19
CA ALA A 31 39.21 -6.65 -7.15
C ALA A 31 39.19 -6.13 -5.70
N ARG A 32 38.81 -7.06 -4.80
CA ARG A 32 39.56 -7.67 -3.66
C ARG A 32 39.84 -6.87 -2.36
N ALA A 33 39.19 -7.36 -1.29
CA ALA A 33 39.65 -7.68 0.08
C ALA A 33 40.00 -6.60 1.16
N LEU A 34 39.31 -6.80 2.31
CA LEU A 34 39.71 -6.68 3.74
C LEU A 34 39.87 -5.29 4.40
N LEU A 35 39.13 -5.06 5.51
CA LEU A 35 39.59 -5.10 6.92
C LEU A 35 38.45 -4.68 7.92
N PRO A 36 38.59 -4.89 9.24
CA PRO A 36 37.51 -5.34 10.13
C PRO A 36 36.78 -4.25 10.91
N ALA A 37 35.65 -4.65 11.49
CA ALA A 37 34.88 -3.90 12.47
C ALA A 37 35.67 -3.69 13.77
N GLU A 38 35.70 -2.47 14.29
CA GLU A 38 35.88 -2.25 15.73
C GLU A 38 35.39 -0.88 16.22
N GLN A 39 34.76 -0.93 17.40
CA GLN A 39 34.63 0.12 18.42
C GLN A 39 33.49 1.15 18.31
N LEU A 40 32.31 0.75 18.80
CA LEU A 40 31.39 1.66 19.48
C LEU A 40 31.25 1.25 20.95
N GLN A 41 31.48 2.22 21.84
CA GLN A 41 31.56 2.08 23.30
C GLN A 41 30.20 1.69 23.93
N PRO A 42 30.18 0.92 25.02
CA PRO A 42 28.95 0.55 25.72
C PRO A 42 28.57 1.65 26.70
N GLY A 43 27.47 2.38 26.47
CA GLY A 43 27.15 3.47 27.41
C GLY A 43 25.97 4.37 27.14
N LEU A 44 24.89 3.90 26.52
CA LEU A 44 23.59 4.57 26.66
C LEU A 44 22.50 3.50 26.65
N GLN A 45 22.02 3.14 27.84
CA GLN A 45 20.74 2.45 27.95
C GLN A 45 19.66 3.44 27.53
N HIS A 46 19.32 3.45 26.24
CA HIS A 46 18.04 3.96 25.79
C HIS A 46 16.98 3.19 26.57
N ARG A 47 16.30 3.86 27.51
CA ARG A 47 15.03 3.35 28.03
C ARG A 47 14.16 3.12 26.80
N ARG A 48 13.97 1.85 26.43
CA ARG A 48 12.92 1.50 25.46
C ARG A 48 11.64 1.98 26.11
N LEU A 49 11.10 3.07 25.62
CA LEU A 49 9.67 3.29 25.68
C LEU A 49 9.08 2.14 24.86
N THR A 50 8.84 1.00 25.49
CA THR A 50 7.83 0.08 24.99
C THR A 50 6.51 0.84 25.13
N GLN A 51 6.19 1.68 24.14
CA GLN A 51 4.82 2.10 23.93
C GLN A 51 4.07 0.80 23.69
N HIS A 52 3.37 0.32 24.72
CA HIS A 52 2.31 -0.65 24.52
C HIS A 52 1.23 0.09 23.76
N PHE A 53 1.30 -0.01 22.43
CA PHE A 53 0.27 0.50 21.55
C PHE A 53 -0.96 -0.38 21.78
N ASP A 54 -1.86 0.11 22.64
CA ASP A 54 -3.14 -0.54 22.87
C ASP A 54 -4.05 -0.18 21.70
N LEU A 55 -4.17 -1.12 20.76
CA LEU A 55 -5.01 -1.00 19.57
C LEU A 55 -6.47 -0.65 19.90
N HIS A 56 -6.93 -0.93 21.12
CA HIS A 56 -8.27 -0.59 21.58
C HIS A 56 -8.40 0.84 22.15
N ARG A 57 -7.30 1.60 22.25
CA ARG A 57 -7.28 2.98 22.77
C ARG A 57 -6.91 4.04 21.74
N SER A 58 -6.64 3.67 20.49
CA SER A 58 -6.44 4.64 19.41
C SER A 58 -7.67 5.55 19.28
N PRO A 59 -7.51 6.87 19.08
CA PRO A 59 -8.63 7.77 18.87
C PRO A 59 -9.36 7.38 17.57
N GLN A 60 -10.58 6.88 17.72
CA GLN A 60 -11.39 6.46 16.58
C GLN A 60 -12.23 7.61 16.03
N HIS A 61 -12.42 7.63 14.72
CA HIS A 61 -13.34 8.52 14.02
C HIS A 61 -14.53 7.77 13.42
N THR A 62 -15.61 8.50 13.17
CA THR A 62 -16.86 8.00 12.58
C THR A 62 -17.05 8.42 11.12
N THR A 63 -16.06 9.13 10.54
CA THR A 63 -16.09 9.52 9.13
C THR A 63 -16.12 8.26 8.26
N ARG A 64 -16.99 8.26 7.25
CA ARG A 64 -17.12 7.17 6.28
C ARG A 64 -15.79 6.96 5.55
N SER A 65 -15.32 5.72 5.55
CA SER A 65 -14.09 5.29 4.88
C SER A 65 -14.38 4.38 3.68
N ILE A 66 -13.32 3.97 2.99
CA ILE A 66 -13.40 2.95 1.96
C ILE A 66 -13.87 1.59 2.51
N ALA A 67 -13.49 1.23 3.76
CA ALA A 67 -13.96 0.01 4.40
C ALA A 67 -15.49 0.00 4.57
N ASP A 68 -16.08 1.13 4.98
CA ASP A 68 -17.53 1.27 5.06
C ASP A 68 -18.21 1.17 3.68
N ALA A 69 -17.60 1.78 2.66
CA ALA A 69 -18.11 1.74 1.29
C ALA A 69 -18.10 0.32 0.70
N LEU A 70 -17.00 -0.41 0.88
CA LEU A 70 -16.84 -1.81 0.45
C LEU A 70 -17.81 -2.71 1.19
N GLN A 71 -17.91 -2.57 2.52
CA GLN A 71 -18.84 -3.34 3.35
C GLN A 71 -20.29 -3.14 2.93
N HIS A 72 -20.72 -1.89 2.67
CA HIS A 72 -22.08 -1.60 2.23
C HIS A 72 -22.39 -2.23 0.85
N LYS A 73 -21.39 -2.32 -0.03
CA LYS A 73 -21.53 -2.92 -1.36
C LYS A 73 -21.44 -4.46 -1.33
N GLY A 74 -20.96 -5.04 -0.23
CA GLY A 74 -20.67 -6.47 -0.13
C GLY A 74 -19.42 -6.88 -0.90
N VAL A 75 -18.46 -5.97 -1.06
CA VAL A 75 -17.15 -6.23 -1.66
C VAL A 75 -16.22 -6.73 -0.56
N THR A 76 -15.57 -7.87 -0.82
CA THR A 76 -14.65 -8.47 0.15
C THR A 76 -13.35 -7.68 0.22
N TRP A 77 -12.83 -7.44 1.42
CA TRP A 77 -11.59 -6.71 1.60
C TRP A 77 -10.82 -7.20 2.83
N GLY A 78 -9.49 -7.08 2.78
CA GLY A 78 -8.59 -7.46 3.86
C GLY A 78 -7.35 -6.58 3.92
N TYR A 79 -6.84 -6.36 5.12
CA TYR A 79 -5.55 -5.75 5.41
C TYR A 79 -4.64 -6.81 6.02
N PHE A 80 -3.56 -7.11 5.33
CA PHE A 80 -2.55 -8.11 5.65
C PHE A 80 -1.33 -7.40 6.21
N GLY A 81 -1.28 -7.27 7.53
CA GLY A 81 -0.21 -6.58 8.25
C GLY A 81 0.82 -7.55 8.79
N GLU A 82 2.07 -7.44 8.36
CA GLU A 82 3.14 -8.19 8.99
C GLU A 82 3.28 -7.86 10.48
N GLY A 83 3.42 -8.92 11.27
CA GLY A 83 3.43 -8.81 12.72
C GLY A 83 2.07 -8.56 13.36
N TYR A 84 0.96 -8.59 12.60
CA TYR A 84 -0.38 -8.54 13.15
C TYR A 84 -1.20 -9.74 12.67
N ALA A 85 -1.48 -10.71 13.55
CA ALA A 85 -2.20 -11.92 13.18
C ALA A 85 -3.22 -12.29 14.25
N ASN A 86 -4.49 -12.43 13.85
CA ASN A 86 -5.60 -12.78 14.75
C ASN A 86 -5.66 -11.89 16.00
N GLY A 87 -5.43 -10.58 15.82
CA GLY A 87 -5.41 -9.60 16.89
C GLY A 87 -4.13 -9.60 17.75
N LYS A 88 -3.13 -10.42 17.42
CA LYS A 88 -1.85 -10.49 18.15
C LYS A 88 -0.79 -9.67 17.44
N VAL A 89 -0.14 -8.80 18.21
CA VAL A 89 0.96 -7.93 17.78
C VAL A 89 2.29 -8.63 18.05
N SER A 90 3.16 -8.69 17.04
CA SER A 90 4.54 -9.14 17.14
C SER A 90 5.52 -7.94 17.10
N PRO A 91 6.80 -8.10 17.48
CA PRO A 91 7.78 -7.01 17.51
C PRO A 91 8.04 -6.29 16.18
N GLY A 92 7.61 -6.85 15.03
CA GLY A 92 7.73 -6.24 13.70
C GLY A 92 6.50 -5.45 13.26
N CYS A 93 5.43 -5.43 14.07
CA CYS A 93 4.20 -4.73 13.73
C CYS A 93 4.35 -3.21 13.89
N CYS A 94 3.97 -2.46 12.87
CA CYS A 94 3.78 -1.02 12.99
C CYS A 94 2.35 -0.71 13.48
N GLY A 95 2.21 -0.28 14.74
CA GLY A 95 0.90 -0.03 15.37
C GLY A 95 0.12 1.16 14.81
N ILE A 96 0.77 2.09 14.11
CA ILE A 96 0.12 3.27 13.50
C ILE A 96 -0.21 3.09 12.02
N CYS A 97 0.27 1.99 11.44
CA CYS A 97 0.34 1.82 10.00
C CYS A 97 -0.97 1.32 9.40
N ASP A 98 -1.82 0.68 10.19
CA ASP A 98 -3.13 0.21 9.75
C ASP A 98 -4.18 1.34 9.97
N PRO A 99 -4.62 2.02 8.90
CA PRO A 99 -5.54 3.14 9.03
C PRO A 99 -6.92 2.72 9.56
N PHE A 100 -7.32 1.46 9.36
CA PHE A 100 -8.64 0.97 9.74
C PHE A 100 -8.79 0.80 11.26
N GLN A 101 -7.68 0.80 12.00
CA GLN A 101 -7.69 0.81 13.48
C GLN A 101 -8.21 2.12 14.06
N TYR A 102 -8.23 3.19 13.26
CA TYR A 102 -8.78 4.48 13.63
C TYR A 102 -10.26 4.61 13.26
N GLU A 103 -10.87 3.58 12.67
CA GLU A 103 -12.27 3.60 12.27
C GLU A 103 -13.16 2.94 13.31
N SER A 104 -14.12 3.69 13.86
CA SER A 104 -15.05 3.12 14.84
C SER A 104 -15.90 2.00 14.24
N SER A 105 -16.24 2.10 12.95
CA SER A 105 -17.06 1.12 12.24
C SER A 105 -16.37 -0.23 12.11
N VAL A 106 -15.04 -0.26 11.95
CA VAL A 106 -14.24 -1.49 11.94
C VAL A 106 -13.95 -1.98 13.35
N MET A 107 -13.52 -1.08 14.24
CA MET A 107 -13.02 -1.48 15.56
C MET A 107 -14.10 -1.83 16.58
N THR A 108 -15.36 -1.43 16.39
CA THR A 108 -16.46 -1.77 17.31
C THR A 108 -17.29 -2.98 16.86
N ASP A 109 -17.17 -3.40 15.60
CA ASP A 109 -17.86 -4.56 15.04
C ASP A 109 -16.90 -5.76 14.94
N PRO A 110 -17.09 -6.84 15.75
CA PRO A 110 -16.22 -8.00 15.69
C PRO A 110 -16.12 -8.68 14.33
N ALA A 111 -17.19 -8.64 13.51
CA ALA A 111 -17.19 -9.27 12.20
C ALA A 111 -16.43 -8.43 11.16
N ARG A 112 -16.36 -7.11 11.33
CA ARG A 112 -15.54 -6.25 10.45
C ARG A 112 -14.09 -6.24 10.88
N ARG A 113 -13.83 -6.32 12.18
CA ARG A 113 -12.48 -6.33 12.74
C ARG A 113 -11.63 -7.49 12.22
N THR A 114 -12.23 -8.61 11.82
CA THR A 114 -11.47 -9.73 11.24
C THR A 114 -10.74 -9.34 9.96
N ASN A 115 -11.27 -8.40 9.17
CA ASN A 115 -10.67 -7.94 7.91
C ASN A 115 -9.32 -7.26 8.09
N ILE A 116 -8.96 -6.86 9.31
CA ILE A 116 -7.67 -6.21 9.59
C ILE A 116 -6.76 -7.09 10.43
N GLN A 117 -7.15 -8.32 10.71
CA GLN A 117 -6.42 -9.27 11.57
C GLN A 117 -5.62 -10.30 10.78
N HIS A 118 -5.48 -10.12 9.47
CA HIS A 118 -4.67 -10.99 8.63
C HIS A 118 -3.19 -10.67 8.84
N GLY A 119 -2.40 -11.70 9.13
CA GLY A 119 -0.94 -11.61 9.03
C GLY A 119 -0.48 -11.92 7.60
N ALA A 120 0.78 -11.66 7.30
CA ALA A 120 1.32 -11.94 5.97
C ALA A 120 1.25 -13.42 5.59
N GLN A 121 1.38 -14.35 6.55
CA GLN A 121 1.21 -15.77 6.26
C GLN A 121 -0.21 -16.15 5.79
N ASP A 122 -1.21 -15.33 6.12
CA ASP A 122 -2.58 -15.55 5.69
C ASP A 122 -2.73 -15.18 4.20
N PHE A 123 -1.94 -14.23 3.69
CA PHE A 123 -1.93 -13.88 2.26
C PHE A 123 -1.53 -15.08 1.40
N ASP A 124 -0.40 -15.74 1.70
CA ASP A 124 0.08 -16.88 0.94
C ASP A 124 -0.96 -18.02 0.94
N ALA A 125 -1.59 -18.27 2.09
CA ALA A 125 -2.63 -19.28 2.23
C ALA A 125 -3.89 -18.94 1.40
N GLU A 126 -4.32 -17.68 1.44
CA GLU A 126 -5.51 -17.19 0.74
C GLU A 126 -5.31 -17.06 -0.78
N VAL A 127 -4.07 -16.83 -1.22
CA VAL A 127 -3.68 -16.96 -2.64
C VAL A 127 -3.73 -18.43 -3.07
N ALA A 128 -3.16 -19.33 -2.26
CA ALA A 128 -3.09 -20.76 -2.58
C ALA A 128 -4.46 -21.43 -2.66
N ASP A 129 -5.42 -21.03 -1.82
CA ASP A 129 -6.77 -21.60 -1.79
C ASP A 129 -7.80 -20.85 -2.65
N GLY A 130 -7.41 -19.71 -3.25
CA GLY A 130 -8.27 -18.86 -4.08
C GLY A 130 -9.31 -18.07 -3.29
N SER A 131 -9.12 -17.88 -1.99
CA SER A 131 -10.01 -17.12 -1.12
C SER A 131 -9.62 -15.65 -0.91
N LEU A 132 -8.51 -15.21 -1.53
CA LEU A 132 -8.03 -13.84 -1.45
C LEU A 132 -9.18 -12.82 -1.70
N PRO A 133 -9.33 -11.79 -0.82
CA PRO A 133 -10.35 -10.76 -1.00
C PRO A 133 -10.24 -10.02 -2.32
N GLU A 134 -11.35 -9.41 -2.74
CA GLU A 134 -11.36 -8.51 -3.91
C GLU A 134 -10.47 -7.28 -3.70
N ILE A 135 -10.31 -6.80 -2.47
CA ILE A 135 -9.34 -5.73 -2.14
C ILE A 135 -8.41 -6.23 -1.04
N SER A 136 -7.12 -6.36 -1.33
CA SER A 136 -6.13 -6.86 -0.38
C SER A 136 -5.02 -5.85 -0.19
N ILE A 137 -4.94 -5.25 0.99
CA ILE A 137 -3.92 -4.25 1.31
C ILE A 137 -2.81 -4.95 2.07
N LEU A 138 -1.60 -4.99 1.52
CA LEU A 138 -0.47 -5.67 2.14
C LEU A 138 0.47 -4.64 2.76
N LYS A 139 0.83 -4.86 4.02
CA LYS A 139 1.80 -4.03 4.73
C LYS A 139 2.98 -4.90 5.20
N PRO A 140 4.17 -4.75 4.60
CA PRO A 140 5.39 -5.39 5.09
C PRO A 140 5.73 -4.90 6.49
N GLY A 141 6.51 -5.69 7.22
CA GLY A 141 6.83 -5.46 8.62
C GLY A 141 8.21 -4.82 8.73
N ALA A 142 9.22 -5.65 9.03
CA ALA A 142 10.59 -5.18 9.13
C ALA A 142 11.26 -4.95 7.76
N ASP A 143 10.62 -5.38 6.69
CA ASP A 143 11.03 -5.34 5.29
C ASP A 143 10.30 -4.25 4.49
N ASP A 144 9.79 -3.22 5.17
CA ASP A 144 8.98 -2.14 4.60
C ASP A 144 9.76 -0.98 3.95
N SER A 145 11.09 -1.11 3.85
CA SER A 145 12.00 -0.06 3.39
C SER A 145 11.97 1.24 4.21
N HIS A 146 11.39 1.26 5.42
CA HIS A 146 11.34 2.45 6.25
C HIS A 146 12.75 2.92 6.63
N PRO A 147 13.06 4.23 6.51
CA PRO A 147 14.34 4.78 6.89
C PRO A 147 14.73 4.43 8.33
N GLY A 148 15.94 3.91 8.51
CA GLY A 148 16.52 3.58 9.81
C GLY A 148 16.15 2.20 10.38
N SER A 149 15.11 1.54 9.88
CA SER A 149 14.68 0.22 10.37
C SER A 149 14.68 -0.89 9.31
N SER A 150 14.67 -0.53 8.02
CA SER A 150 14.62 -1.49 6.91
C SER A 150 15.58 -1.13 5.76
N THR A 151 15.53 -1.90 4.67
CA THR A 151 16.39 -1.72 3.48
C THR A 151 15.61 -1.95 2.20
N VAL A 152 16.03 -1.30 1.10
CA VAL A 152 15.43 -1.47 -0.23
C VAL A 152 15.44 -2.93 -0.70
N PRO A 153 16.55 -3.70 -0.60
CA PRO A 153 16.55 -5.09 -1.05
C PRO A 153 15.60 -6.00 -0.27
N ALA A 154 15.36 -5.72 1.02
CA ALA A 154 14.38 -6.48 1.80
C ALA A 154 12.97 -6.26 1.25
N PHE A 155 12.63 -5.01 0.96
CA PHE A 155 11.34 -4.67 0.38
C PHE A 155 11.18 -5.20 -1.06
N GLU A 156 12.24 -5.16 -1.88
CA GLU A 156 12.22 -5.77 -3.22
C GLU A 156 11.96 -7.28 -3.16
N ALA A 157 12.54 -7.97 -2.18
CA ALA A 157 12.28 -9.39 -1.95
C ALA A 157 10.81 -9.66 -1.58
N PHE A 158 10.24 -8.83 -0.69
CA PHE A 158 8.82 -8.89 -0.35
C PHE A 158 7.91 -8.69 -1.57
N VAL A 159 8.16 -7.66 -2.37
CA VAL A 159 7.38 -7.41 -3.60
C VAL A 159 7.50 -8.54 -4.58
N SER A 160 8.72 -9.06 -4.80
CA SER A 160 8.95 -10.15 -5.74
C SER A 160 8.17 -11.39 -5.32
N HIS A 161 8.19 -11.73 -4.02
CA HIS A 161 7.40 -12.82 -3.45
C HIS A 161 5.90 -12.64 -3.73
N VAL A 162 5.33 -11.47 -3.41
CA VAL A 162 3.90 -11.21 -3.61
C VAL A 162 3.50 -11.29 -5.09
N VAL A 163 4.30 -10.70 -5.99
CA VAL A 163 4.03 -10.76 -7.43
C VAL A 163 4.11 -12.20 -7.93
N ASP A 164 5.13 -12.96 -7.51
CA ASP A 164 5.33 -14.35 -7.91
C ASP A 164 4.17 -15.23 -7.42
N GLU A 165 3.74 -15.12 -6.15
CA GLU A 165 2.62 -15.88 -5.60
C GLU A 165 1.32 -15.65 -6.40
N VAL A 166 1.01 -14.39 -6.72
CA VAL A 166 -0.17 -14.06 -7.53
C VAL A 166 -0.03 -14.57 -8.97
N GLN A 167 1.13 -14.38 -9.61
CA GLN A 167 1.36 -14.83 -10.99
C GLN A 167 1.33 -16.36 -11.12
N ASN A 168 1.77 -17.07 -10.09
CA ASN A 168 1.74 -18.52 -10.02
C ASN A 168 0.32 -19.10 -9.83
N GLN A 169 -0.69 -18.26 -9.57
CA GLN A 169 -2.12 -18.61 -9.55
C GLN A 169 -2.83 -18.09 -10.81
N PRO A 170 -2.94 -18.89 -11.90
CA PRO A 170 -3.33 -18.37 -13.20
C PRO A 170 -4.75 -17.79 -13.26
N GLU A 171 -5.70 -18.33 -12.48
CA GLU A 171 -7.07 -17.81 -12.44
C GLU A 171 -7.13 -16.46 -11.71
N LEU A 172 -6.36 -16.30 -10.63
CA LEU A 172 -6.25 -15.04 -9.89
C LEU A 172 -5.53 -13.97 -10.73
N TRP A 173 -4.38 -14.33 -11.33
CA TRP A 173 -3.57 -13.39 -12.09
C TRP A 173 -4.32 -12.74 -13.26
N LYS A 174 -5.15 -13.52 -13.97
CA LYS A 174 -5.95 -13.05 -15.12
C LYS A 174 -6.84 -11.84 -14.82
N SER A 175 -7.20 -11.63 -13.56
CA SER A 175 -8.09 -10.54 -13.13
C SER A 175 -7.48 -9.62 -12.07
N THR A 176 -6.17 -9.70 -11.81
CA THR A 176 -5.52 -8.94 -10.73
C THR A 176 -4.77 -7.72 -11.23
N ALA A 177 -4.76 -6.65 -10.44
CA ALA A 177 -3.86 -5.52 -10.59
C ALA A 177 -3.14 -5.24 -9.26
N ILE A 178 -1.82 -5.31 -9.26
CA ILE A 178 -0.97 -5.04 -8.10
C ILE A 178 -0.45 -3.62 -8.24
N PHE A 179 -0.67 -2.77 -7.24
CA PHE A 179 -0.18 -1.40 -7.19
C PHE A 179 0.88 -1.32 -6.10
N ILE A 180 2.05 -0.80 -6.45
CA ILE A 180 3.19 -0.74 -5.56
C ILE A 180 3.50 0.75 -5.32
N THR A 181 3.22 1.27 -4.12
CA THR A 181 3.38 2.67 -3.72
C THR A 181 3.68 2.87 -2.24
N MET A 182 4.35 3.96 -1.89
CA MET A 182 4.67 4.32 -0.51
C MET A 182 3.53 5.04 0.22
N ASP A 183 3.57 5.10 1.55
CA ASP A 183 2.73 6.03 2.34
C ASP A 183 3.36 7.45 2.39
N GLU A 184 4.69 7.57 2.32
CA GLU A 184 5.44 8.83 2.42
C GLU A 184 6.82 8.78 1.71
N GLY A 185 7.49 9.93 1.61
CA GLY A 185 8.73 10.12 0.81
C GLY A 185 10.06 9.81 1.53
N GLY A 186 10.04 9.28 2.75
CA GLY A 186 11.16 8.99 3.64
C GLY A 186 11.92 10.21 4.18
N GLY A 187 11.44 11.42 3.90
CA GLY A 187 12.21 12.66 4.08
C GLY A 187 13.38 12.82 3.09
N TYR A 188 13.41 12.01 2.03
CA TYR A 188 14.41 12.11 0.97
C TYR A 188 14.15 13.32 0.07
N TYR A 189 15.19 13.79 -0.60
CA TYR A 189 15.06 14.88 -1.56
C TYR A 189 14.29 14.41 -2.79
N ASP A 190 13.24 15.15 -3.12
CA ASP A 190 12.53 15.03 -4.39
C ASP A 190 12.39 16.42 -5.02
N SER A 191 12.58 16.50 -6.33
CA SER A 191 12.50 17.76 -7.09
C SER A 191 11.08 18.11 -7.54
N GLY A 192 10.09 17.27 -7.21
CA GLY A 192 8.70 17.45 -7.59
C GLY A 192 8.04 18.60 -6.85
N GLU A 193 7.08 19.22 -7.52
CA GLU A 193 6.27 20.26 -6.92
C GLU A 193 5.16 19.63 -6.07
N VAL A 194 5.09 20.04 -4.80
CA VAL A 194 3.98 19.71 -3.90
C VAL A 194 2.78 20.58 -4.26
N GLN A 195 1.67 19.95 -4.64
CA GLN A 195 0.44 20.66 -4.99
C GLN A 195 -0.33 21.09 -3.74
N PRO A 196 -0.81 22.34 -3.65
CA PRO A 196 -1.51 22.86 -2.48
C PRO A 196 -2.98 22.43 -2.43
N VAL A 197 -3.26 21.14 -2.59
CA VAL A 197 -4.63 20.56 -2.61
C VAL A 197 -5.29 20.52 -1.22
N SER A 198 -4.50 20.69 -0.17
CA SER A 198 -4.94 20.76 1.22
C SER A 198 -4.02 21.72 2.00
N PHE A 199 -4.30 21.92 3.29
CA PHE A 199 -3.39 22.66 4.18
C PHE A 199 -1.97 22.09 4.18
N PHE A 200 -1.81 20.77 4.01
CA PHE A 200 -0.52 20.09 3.95
C PHE A 200 -0.03 19.84 2.51
N GLY A 201 -0.85 20.15 1.51
CA GLY A 201 -0.65 19.70 0.14
C GLY A 201 -0.90 18.20 -0.05
N ASP A 202 -0.40 17.65 -1.16
CA ASP A 202 -0.37 16.23 -1.52
C ASP A 202 0.92 15.52 -1.06
N GLY A 203 1.88 16.28 -0.51
CA GLY A 203 3.16 15.76 -0.06
C GLY A 203 4.20 15.61 -1.17
N THR A 204 5.36 15.06 -0.80
CA THR A 204 6.42 14.74 -1.78
C THR A 204 5.98 13.61 -2.70
N ARG A 205 6.49 13.61 -3.94
CA ARG A 205 6.23 12.51 -4.86
C ARG A 205 6.73 11.18 -4.31
N ILE A 206 5.98 10.13 -4.63
CA ILE A 206 6.31 8.74 -4.30
C ILE A 206 6.22 7.86 -5.54
N PRO A 207 6.90 6.71 -5.58
CA PRO A 207 6.73 5.74 -6.66
C PRO A 207 5.30 5.19 -6.70
N MET A 208 4.81 4.93 -7.90
CA MET A 208 3.62 4.14 -8.17
C MET A 208 3.93 3.22 -9.35
N ILE A 209 3.90 1.91 -9.10
CA ILE A 209 4.09 0.89 -10.14
C ILE A 209 2.84 0.03 -10.19
N VAL A 210 2.31 -0.24 -11.38
CA VAL A 210 1.17 -1.14 -11.55
C VAL A 210 1.60 -2.38 -12.34
N VAL A 211 1.43 -3.55 -11.74
CA VAL A 211 1.76 -4.86 -12.31
C VAL A 211 0.46 -5.63 -12.53
N SER A 212 0.13 -5.91 -13.79
CA SER A 212 -1.14 -6.55 -14.17
C SER A 212 -1.07 -7.11 -15.61
N PRO A 213 -1.84 -8.13 -15.99
CA PRO A 213 -1.99 -8.50 -17.40
C PRO A 213 -2.66 -7.41 -18.26
N PHE A 214 -3.28 -6.40 -17.64
CA PHE A 214 -3.94 -5.29 -18.33
C PHE A 214 -3.03 -4.08 -18.58
N THR A 215 -1.82 -4.05 -18.00
CA THR A 215 -0.90 -2.92 -18.21
C THR A 215 -0.16 -3.05 -19.53
N ARG A 216 0.26 -1.91 -20.08
CA ARG A 216 1.16 -1.87 -21.23
C ARG A 216 2.58 -2.17 -20.73
N PRO A 217 3.31 -3.12 -21.33
CA PRO A 217 4.70 -3.33 -20.96
C PRO A 217 5.52 -2.09 -21.30
N ASP A 218 6.52 -1.78 -20.46
CA ASP A 218 7.48 -0.68 -20.66
C ASP A 218 6.79 0.69 -20.88
N ALA A 219 5.72 0.95 -20.14
CA ALA A 219 4.99 2.20 -20.20
C ALA A 219 5.21 3.04 -18.93
N THR A 220 5.43 4.35 -19.13
CA THR A 220 5.38 5.35 -18.05
C THR A 220 4.12 6.17 -18.23
N ASP A 221 3.33 6.30 -17.16
CA ASP A 221 2.20 7.20 -17.09
C ASP A 221 2.62 8.49 -16.37
N HIS A 222 2.31 9.63 -16.98
CA HIS A 222 2.60 10.95 -16.42
C HIS A 222 1.36 11.63 -15.85
N THR A 223 0.19 10.96 -15.91
CA THR A 223 -1.03 11.46 -15.28
C THR A 223 -0.78 11.75 -13.81
N TYR A 224 -1.15 12.96 -13.37
CA TYR A 224 -1.08 13.31 -11.96
C TYR A 224 -1.92 12.33 -11.13
N ALA A 225 -1.28 11.76 -10.10
CA ALA A 225 -1.89 10.86 -9.15
C ALA A 225 -1.32 11.09 -7.74
N ASP A 226 -2.15 10.84 -6.75
CA ASP A 226 -1.85 10.85 -5.32
C ASP A 226 -2.36 9.55 -4.68
N HIS A 227 -2.23 9.39 -3.35
CA HIS A 227 -2.77 8.21 -2.64
C HIS A 227 -4.27 8.01 -2.86
N VAL A 228 -5.01 9.11 -3.00
CA VAL A 228 -6.48 9.09 -3.14
C VAL A 228 -6.90 8.58 -4.52
N SER A 229 -6.00 8.61 -5.49
CA SER A 229 -6.19 8.00 -6.81
C SER A 229 -6.41 6.48 -6.74
N ILE A 230 -5.87 5.80 -5.72
CA ILE A 230 -6.18 4.39 -5.44
C ILE A 230 -7.65 4.23 -5.01
N VAL A 231 -8.13 5.11 -4.11
CA VAL A 231 -9.53 5.10 -3.66
C VAL A 231 -10.45 5.33 -4.87
N LYS A 232 -10.17 6.33 -5.71
CA LYS A 232 -10.91 6.58 -6.95
C LYS A 232 -10.92 5.38 -7.90
N PHE A 233 -9.80 4.67 -8.02
CA PHE A 233 -9.73 3.43 -8.80
C PHE A 233 -10.70 2.37 -8.26
N ILE A 234 -10.72 2.16 -6.94
CA ILE A 234 -11.66 1.24 -6.29
C ILE A 234 -13.11 1.71 -6.51
N GLU A 235 -13.40 3.00 -6.33
CA GLU A 235 -14.74 3.55 -6.52
C GLU A 235 -15.26 3.31 -7.94
N ALA A 236 -14.43 3.59 -8.95
CA ALA A 236 -14.76 3.36 -10.35
C ALA A 236 -14.98 1.88 -10.66
N ASN A 237 -14.16 1.00 -10.09
CA ASN A 237 -14.15 -0.43 -10.40
C ASN A 237 -15.32 -1.20 -9.75
N TRP A 238 -15.76 -0.77 -8.56
CA TRP A 238 -16.89 -1.38 -7.83
C TRP A 238 -18.16 -0.51 -7.81
N ASN A 239 -18.18 0.59 -8.57
CA ASN A 239 -19.29 1.54 -8.65
C ASN A 239 -19.74 2.00 -7.26
N LEU A 240 -18.79 2.60 -6.53
CA LEU A 240 -18.98 3.24 -5.24
C LEU A 240 -19.11 4.75 -5.43
N ALA A 241 -19.84 5.41 -4.53
CA ALA A 241 -19.89 6.87 -4.46
C ALA A 241 -18.70 7.41 -3.63
N PRO A 242 -18.21 8.64 -3.93
CA PRO A 242 -17.19 9.33 -3.15
C PRO A 242 -17.41 9.22 -1.65
N LEU A 243 -16.34 9.11 -0.87
CA LEU A 243 -16.45 8.73 0.54
C LEU A 243 -17.17 9.79 1.37
N SER A 244 -16.82 11.06 1.16
CA SER A 244 -17.46 12.21 1.82
C SER A 244 -17.14 13.52 1.10
N ASP A 245 -17.88 14.59 1.42
CA ASP A 245 -17.63 15.93 0.88
C ASP A 245 -16.24 16.50 1.23
N ARG A 246 -15.56 15.93 2.23
CA ARG A 246 -14.21 16.35 2.66
C ARG A 246 -13.09 15.48 2.10
N SER A 247 -13.42 14.32 1.56
CA SER A 247 -12.42 13.41 1.00
C SER A 247 -11.95 13.96 -0.34
N LEU A 248 -10.64 13.82 -0.63
CA LEU A 248 -10.10 14.31 -1.90
C LEU A 248 -10.57 13.45 -3.10
N ASP A 249 -11.22 12.31 -2.84
CA ASP A 249 -11.87 11.50 -3.88
C ASP A 249 -13.00 12.27 -4.60
N ASN A 250 -13.60 13.23 -3.91
CA ASN A 250 -14.69 14.07 -4.43
C ASN A 250 -14.19 15.22 -5.32
N LEU A 251 -12.88 15.43 -5.40
CA LEU A 251 -12.27 16.44 -6.26
C LEU A 251 -12.29 15.98 -7.73
N PRO A 252 -12.54 16.86 -8.72
CA PRO A 252 -12.37 16.53 -10.13
C PRO A 252 -10.93 16.04 -10.43
N ASN A 253 -10.81 15.14 -11.40
CA ASN A 253 -9.48 14.75 -11.88
C ASN A 253 -8.80 15.94 -12.56
N PRO A 254 -7.50 16.17 -12.31
CA PRO A 254 -6.77 17.24 -12.96
C PRO A 254 -6.67 17.01 -14.46
N GLN A 255 -6.62 18.09 -15.23
CA GLN A 255 -6.38 18.02 -16.66
C GLN A 255 -4.89 17.84 -16.91
N GLN A 256 -4.48 16.74 -17.53
CA GLN A 256 -3.09 16.50 -17.89
C GLN A 256 -2.76 17.16 -19.24
N ARG A 257 -1.54 17.69 -19.40
CA ARG A 257 -0.99 17.99 -20.73
C ARG A 257 -0.10 16.84 -21.18
N ASP A 258 -0.21 16.47 -22.45
CA ASP A 258 0.56 15.36 -23.01
C ASP A 258 2.07 15.56 -22.83
N GLY A 259 2.71 14.60 -22.17
CA GLY A 259 4.16 14.59 -21.94
C GLY A 259 4.66 15.58 -20.88
N GLU A 260 3.78 16.35 -20.24
CA GLU A 260 4.15 17.19 -19.10
C GLU A 260 4.02 16.41 -17.79
N TYR A 261 4.96 16.67 -16.89
CA TYR A 261 4.98 16.06 -15.57
C TYR A 261 3.93 16.68 -14.63
N LEU A 262 3.72 18.00 -14.75
CA LEU A 262 2.73 18.72 -13.95
C LEU A 262 1.40 18.79 -14.69
N PRO A 263 0.27 18.72 -13.98
CA PRO A 263 -1.03 18.87 -14.61
C PRO A 263 -1.22 20.30 -15.13
N ALA A 264 -2.01 20.45 -16.20
CA ALA A 264 -2.40 21.73 -16.79
C ALA A 264 -3.14 22.64 -15.82
N THR A 265 -3.86 22.01 -14.89
CA THR A 265 -4.66 22.62 -13.85
C THR A 265 -4.29 21.99 -12.52
N ALA A 266 -4.14 22.78 -11.47
CA ALA A 266 -4.05 22.24 -10.12
C ALA A 266 -5.24 21.30 -9.85
N PRO A 267 -5.04 20.21 -9.09
CA PRO A 267 -6.16 19.43 -8.57
C PRO A 267 -7.03 20.39 -7.73
N GLN A 268 -8.30 20.52 -8.07
CA GLN A 268 -9.25 21.46 -7.45
C GLN A 268 -10.15 20.75 -6.49
#